data_AF-A0A1X4I042-F1
#
_entry.id   AF-A0A1X4I042-F1
#
_cell.length_a   1.000
_cell.length_b   1.000
_cell.length_c   1.000
_cell.angle_alpha   90.00
_cell.angle_beta   90.00
_cell.angle_gamma   90.00
#
_symmetry.space_group_name_H-M   'P 1'
#
loop_
_entity.id
_entity.type
_entity.pdbx_description
1 polymer ?
#
loop_
_entity_poly.entity_id
_entity_poly.type
_entity_poly.pdbx_seq_one_letter_code
_entity_poly.pdbx_strand_id
1 'polypeptide(L)' 'MAVDRDHVLRSAAALLTRKSTATMDEVARAAGISRATLHRHFAGRDALVRALEALGIAECEAALAAARPDEGPAADA' A
#
# COMPACT_ATOMS: atom_id res chain seq x y z
N MET A 1 4.73 18.23 -10.32
CA MET A 1 4.92 16.78 -10.10
C MET A 1 3.59 16.21 -9.64
N ALA A 2 2.96 15.36 -10.45
CA ALA A 2 1.75 14.66 -10.02
C ALA A 2 2.18 13.70 -8.90
N VAL A 3 1.50 13.77 -7.76
CA VAL A 3 1.71 12.76 -6.72
C VAL A 3 1.24 11.43 -7.27
N ASP A 4 2.14 10.46 -7.23
CA ASP A 4 1.89 9.10 -7.69
C ASP A 4 1.00 8.35 -6.69
N ARG A 5 0.02 7.59 -7.20
CA ARG A 5 -0.93 6.81 -6.40
C ARG A 5 -0.19 5.82 -5.51
N ASP A 6 0.88 5.22 -6.01
CA ASP A 6 1.73 4.28 -5.28
C ASP A 6 2.43 4.95 -4.09
N HIS A 7 2.93 6.17 -4.27
CA HIS A 7 3.52 6.93 -3.17
C HIS A 7 2.50 7.16 -2.04
N VAL A 8 1.26 7.50 -2.38
CA VAL A 8 0.18 7.70 -1.39
C VAL A 8 -0.11 6.40 -0.65
N LEU A 9 -0.17 5.26 -1.36
CA LEU A 9 -0.40 3.96 -0.75
C LEU A 9 0.74 3.56 0.20
N ARG A 10 2.00 3.74 -0.20
CA ARG A 10 3.15 3.43 0.67
C ARG A 10 3.15 4.30 1.94
N SER A 11 2.88 5.59 1.81
CA SER A 11 2.77 6.52 2.95
C SER A 11 1.59 6.15 3.87
N ALA A 12 0.44 5.78 3.30
CA ALA A 12 -0.72 5.32 4.05
C ALA A 12 -0.44 4.01 4.80
N ALA A 13 0.20 3.04 4.16
CA ALA A 13 0.60 1.77 4.77
C ALA A 13 1.49 2.02 5.99
N ALA A 14 2.56 2.81 5.82
CA ALA A 14 3.49 3.13 6.90
C ALA A 14 2.82 3.81 8.10
N LEU A 15 1.85 4.70 7.85
CA LEU A 15 1.08 5.36 8.90
C LEU A 15 0.14 4.37 9.60
N LEU A 16 -0.61 3.57 8.85
CA LEU A 16 -1.63 2.67 9.41
C LEU A 16 -1.02 1.50 10.18
N THR A 17 0.19 1.06 9.84
CA THR A 17 0.96 0.08 10.64
C THR A 17 1.27 0.61 12.05
N ARG A 18 1.50 1.92 12.19
CA ARG A 18 1.81 2.56 13.48
C ARG A 18 0.56 3.03 14.22
N LYS A 19 -0.44 3.49 13.47
CA LYS A 19 -1.70 4.03 13.99
C LYS A 19 -2.86 3.59 13.11
N SER A 20 -3.44 2.44 13.43
CA SER A 20 -4.59 1.89 12.69
C SER A 20 -5.79 2.84 12.68
N THR A 21 -5.94 3.69 13.71
CA THR A 21 -7.04 4.67 13.82
C THR A 21 -6.77 6.00 13.09
N ALA A 22 -5.69 6.11 12.31
CA ALA A 22 -5.36 7.35 11.61
C ALA A 22 -6.49 7.80 10.68
N THR A 23 -6.78 9.10 10.68
CA THR A 23 -7.85 9.68 9.85
C THR A 23 -7.40 9.90 8.40
N MET A 24 -8.35 10.13 7.50
CA MET A 24 -8.04 10.48 6.10
C MET A 24 -7.20 11.77 5.99
N ASP A 25 -7.35 12.72 6.90
CA ASP A 25 -6.53 13.95 6.92
C ASP A 25 -5.09 13.65 7.34
N GLU A 26 -4.91 12.77 8.33
CA GLU A 26 -3.58 12.34 8.75
C GLU A 26 -2.86 11.57 7.64
N VAL A 27 -3.59 10.74 6.88
CA VAL A 27 -3.06 10.05 5.69
C VAL A 27 -2.66 11.06 4.61
N ALA A 28 -3.52 12.04 4.30
CA ALA A 28 -3.22 13.07 3.30
C ALA A 28 -1.95 13.86 3.69
N ARG A 29 -1.84 14.24 4.97
CA ARG A 29 -0.68 14.93 5.53
C ARG A 29 0.58 14.07 5.44
N ALA A 30 0.50 12.78 5.78
CA ALA A 30 1.64 11.86 5.68
C ALA A 30 2.13 11.69 4.24
N ALA A 31 1.21 11.71 3.27
CA ALA A 31 1.52 11.63 1.84
C ALA A 31 1.87 13.00 1.20
N GLY A 32 1.92 14.09 1.98
CA GLY A 32 2.26 15.42 1.48
C GLY A 32 1.22 16.02 0.52
N ILE A 33 -0.05 15.60 0.59
CA ILE A 33 -1.13 16.05 -0.30
C ILE A 33 -2.31 16.65 0.45
N SER A 34 -3.15 17.39 -0.28
CA SER A 34 -4.43 17.86 0.25
C SER A 34 -5.43 16.71 0.40
N ARG A 35 -6.38 16.85 1.33
CA ARG A 35 -7.52 15.94 1.49
C ARG A 35 -8.34 15.80 0.20
N ALA A 36 -8.53 16.89 -0.53
CA ALA A 36 -9.25 16.88 -1.81
C ALA A 36 -8.51 16.05 -2.88
N THR A 37 -7.18 16.13 -2.93
CA THR A 37 -6.37 15.26 -3.80
C THR A 37 -6.47 13.81 -3.37
N LEU A 38 -6.35 13.50 -2.08
CA LEU A 38 -6.52 12.13 -1.58
C LEU A 38 -7.89 11.56 -1.96
N HIS A 39 -8.96 12.36 -1.81
CA HIS A 39 -10.32 11.95 -2.15
C HIS A 39 -10.52 11.67 -3.64
N ARG A 40 -9.78 12.36 -4.53
CA ARG A 40 -9.78 12.06 -5.97
C ARG A 40 -9.16 10.70 -6.29
N HIS A 41 -8.19 10.25 -5.48
CA HIS A 41 -7.61 8.91 -5.64
C HIS A 41 -8.42 7.83 -4.93
N PHE A 42 -8.99 8.13 -3.76
CA PHE A 42 -9.70 7.17 -2.92
C PHE A 42 -10.98 7.81 -2.38
N ALA A 43 -12.13 7.23 -2.74
CA ALA A 43 -13.46 7.70 -2.30
C ALA A 43 -13.76 7.32 -0.84
N GLY A 44 -12.85 7.66 0.07
CA GLY A 44 -12.95 7.37 1.50
C GLY A 44 -12.01 6.26 1.97
N ARG A 45 -12.15 5.94 3.27
CA ARG A 45 -11.27 5.00 3.96
C ARG A 45 -11.35 3.58 3.39
N ASP A 46 -12.55 3.09 3.10
CA ASP A 46 -12.73 1.74 2.58
C ASP A 46 -12.06 1.56 1.21
N ALA A 47 -12.14 2.58 0.35
CA ALA A 47 -11.47 2.57 -0.95
C ALA A 47 -9.95 2.57 -0.80
N LEU A 48 -9.41 3.29 0.19
CA LEU A 48 -7.99 3.28 0.52
C LEU A 48 -7.55 1.91 1.04
N VAL A 49 -8.30 1.31 1.96
CA VAL A 49 -7.98 0.00 2.54
C VAL A 49 -7.99 -1.09 1.48
N ARG A 50 -9.00 -1.15 0.61
CA ARG A 50 -9.01 -2.11 -0.52
C ARG A 50 -7.83 -1.94 -1.45
N ALA A 51 -7.41 -0.69 -1.70
CA ALA A 51 -6.24 -0.44 -2.53
C ALA A 51 -4.93 -0.86 -1.85
N LEU A 52 -4.84 -0.73 -0.52
CA LEU A 52 -3.71 -1.24 0.26
C LEU A 52 -3.67 -2.78 0.26
N GLU A 53 -4.83 -3.43 0.39
CA GLU A 53 -4.94 -4.89 0.28
C GLU A 53 -4.45 -5.39 -1.08
N ALA A 54 -4.93 -4.77 -2.17
CA ALA A 54 -4.51 -5.11 -3.52
C ALA A 54 -3.00 -4.91 -3.73
N LEU A 55 -2.44 -3.81 -3.20
CA LEU A 55 -1.00 -3.56 -3.24
C LEU A 55 -0.21 -4.64 -2.49
N GLY A 56 -0.65 -5.00 -1.28
CA GLY A 56 0.00 -6.04 -0.47
C GLY A 56 -0.02 -7.41 -1.15
N ILE A 57 -1.15 -7.78 -1.77
CA ILE A 57 -1.25 -9.02 -2.55
C ILE A 57 -0.28 -9.01 -3.72
N ALA A 58 -0.24 -7.92 -4.50
CA ALA A 58 0.67 -7.80 -5.63
C ALA A 58 2.15 -7.86 -5.22
N GLU A 59 2.53 -7.23 -4.10
CA GLU A 59 3.89 -7.29 -3.56
C GLU A 59 4.25 -8.71 -3.10
N CYS A 60 3.33 -9.42 -2.45
CA CYS A 60 3.51 -10.83 -2.07
C CYS A 60 3.66 -11.75 -3.29
N GLU A 61 2.80 -11.60 -4.30
CA GLU A 61 2.87 -12.37 -5.55
C GLU A 61 4.19 -12.13 -6.27
N ALA A 62 4.65 -10.88 -6.35
CA ALA A 62 5.93 -10.53 -6.94
C ALA A 62 7.11 -11.14 -6.16
N ALA A 63 7.07 -11.13 -4.83
CA ALA A 63 8.09 -11.73 -3.99
C ALA A 63 8.15 -13.27 -4.16
N LEU A 64 7.00 -13.94 -4.22
CA LEU A 64 6.91 -15.37 -4.48
C LEU A 64 7.46 -15.74 -5.86
N ALA A 65 7.07 -14.98 -6.90
CA ALA A 65 7.58 -15.20 -8.25
C ALA A 65 9.11 -15.00 -8.35
N ALA A 66 9.65 -14.02 -7.62
CA ALA A 66 11.08 -13.76 -7.57
C ALA A 66 11.87 -14.85 -6.82
N ALA A 67 11.25 -15.51 -5.84
CA ALA A 67 11.87 -16.58 -5.06
C ALA A 67 12.02 -17.90 -5.84
N ARG A 68 11.33 -18.06 -6.99
CA ARG A 68 11.35 -19.28 -7.84
C ARG A 68 11.23 -20.60 -7.03
N PRO A 69 10.24 -20.73 -6.12
CA PRO A 69 10.14 -21.89 -5.23
C PRO A 69 9.90 -23.21 -5.97
N ASP A 70 9.41 -23.15 -7.22
CA ASP A 70 9.17 -24.32 -8.08
C ASP A 70 10.41 -24.75 -8.89
N GLU A 71 11.53 -24.02 -8.79
CA GLU A 71 12.76 -24.30 -9.53
C GLU A 71 13.86 -24.82 -8.59
N GLY A 72 14.31 -26.07 -8.85
CA GLY A 72 15.40 -26.72 -8.11
C GLY A 72 14.91 -27.67 -7.01
N PRO A 73 15.77 -28.59 -6.55
CA PRO A 73 15.42 -29.45 -5.42
C PRO A 73 15.25 -28.59 -4.17
N ALA A 74 14.22 -28.88 -3.36
CA ALA A 74 14.17 -28.36 -2.01
C ALA A 74 15.46 -28.77 -1.29
N ALA A 75 16.21 -27.82 -0.73
CA ALA A 75 17.35 -28.15 0.09
C ALA A 75 16.87 -29.01 1.26
N ASP A 76 17.46 -30.19 1.43
CA ASP A 76 17.14 -31.08 2.55
C ASP A 76 17.29 -30.32 3.87
N ALA A 77 16.24 -30.34 4.70
CA ALA A 77 16.16 -29.65 5.99
C ALA A 77 16.91 -30.41 7.10
#